data_AF-A0A2D9WZW4-F1
#
_entry.id   AF-A0A2D9WZW4-F1
#
_cell.length_a   1.000
_cell.length_b   1.000
_cell.length_c   1.000
_cell.angle_alpha   90.00
_cell.angle_beta   90.00
_cell.angle_gamma   90.00
#
_symmetry.space_group_name_H-M   'P 1'
#
loop_
_entity.id
_entity.type
_entity.pdbx_description
1 polymer ?
#
loop_
_entity_poly.entity_id
_entity_poly.type
_entity_poly.pdbx_seq_one_letter_code
_entity_poly.pdbx_strand_id
1 'polypeptide(L)' 'MGRNITISRSMVAFLLISIAMVVSPAVNSLPTGVNYDQISAGGCNCHAAAPNAAVMVTLDGLPEEYNMSETYQVTISFT' A
#
# COMPACT_ATOMS: atom_id res chain seq x y z
N MET A 1 -23.59 -44.74 17.94
CA MET A 1 -22.49 -44.06 18.66
C MET A 1 -22.34 -42.66 18.06
N GLY A 2 -22.86 -41.61 18.71
CA GLY A 2 -22.76 -40.24 18.21
C GLY A 2 -21.33 -39.72 18.38
N ARG A 3 -20.64 -39.35 17.30
CA ARG A 3 -19.28 -38.83 17.36
C ARG A 3 -19.34 -37.37 17.80
N ASN A 4 -19.00 -37.10 19.05
CA ASN A 4 -18.85 -35.74 19.55
C ASN A 4 -17.59 -35.11 18.93
N ILE A 5 -17.78 -34.29 17.91
CA ILE A 5 -16.71 -33.54 17.27
C ILE A 5 -16.35 -32.37 18.19
N THR A 6 -15.20 -32.46 18.86
CA THR A 6 -14.64 -31.36 19.63
C THR A 6 -13.94 -30.42 18.66
N ILE A 7 -14.59 -29.30 18.34
CA ILE A 7 -14.02 -28.27 17.49
C ILE A 7 -12.97 -27.51 18.31
N SER A 8 -11.71 -27.56 17.88
CA SER A 8 -10.62 -26.84 18.54
C SER A 8 -10.72 -25.34 18.27
N ARG A 9 -10.23 -24.52 19.22
CA ARG A 9 -10.18 -23.06 19.05
C ARG A 9 -9.41 -22.65 17.79
N SER A 10 -8.35 -23.39 17.46
CA SER A 10 -7.58 -23.19 16.23
C SER A 10 -8.41 -23.48 14.99
N MET A 11 -9.24 -24.52 14.99
CA MET A 11 -10.14 -24.83 13.87
C MET A 11 -11.18 -23.72 13.65
N VAL A 12 -11.73 -23.16 14.72
CA VAL A 12 -12.62 -21.99 14.63
C VAL A 12 -11.88 -20.78 14.05
N ALA A 13 -10.67 -20.49 14.53
CA ALA A 13 -9.86 -19.38 14.03
C ALA A 13 -9.54 -19.51 12.53
N PHE A 14 -9.15 -20.70 12.08
CA PHE A 14 -8.91 -20.95 10.65
C PHE A 14 -10.16 -20.73 9.81
N LEU A 15 -11.32 -21.20 10.28
CA LEU A 15 -12.58 -21.02 9.57
C LEU A 15 -12.92 -19.53 9.42
N LEU A 16 -12.76 -18.75 10.50
CA LEU A 16 -13.02 -17.31 10.50
C LEU A 16 -12.06 -16.55 9.57
N ILE A 17 -10.76 -16.87 9.59
CA ILE A 17 -9.77 -16.26 8.69
C ILE A 17 -10.09 -16.60 7.22
N SER A 18 -10.51 -17.83 6.95
CA SER A 18 -10.88 -18.27 5.60
C SER A 18 -12.06 -17.47 5.05
N ILE A 19 -13.08 -17.25 5.90
CA ILE A 19 -14.23 -16.41 5.55
C ILE A 19 -13.79 -14.96 5.34
N ALA A 20 -12.92 -14.43 6.20
CA ALA A 20 -12.41 -13.07 6.08
C ALA A 20 -11.65 -12.84 4.77
N MET A 21 -10.87 -13.82 4.28
CA MET A 21 -10.18 -13.74 3.00
C MET A 21 -11.12 -13.71 1.79
N VAL A 22 -12.26 -14.41 1.85
CA VAL A 22 -13.26 -14.41 0.76
C VAL A 22 -14.03 -13.09 0.72
N VAL A 23 -14.32 -12.50 1.88
CA VAL A 23 -15.10 -11.27 2.00
C VAL A 23 -14.21 -10.02 1.86
N SER A 24 -12.90 -10.14 2.07
CA SER A 24 -11.98 -9.02 1.89
C SER A 24 -12.00 -8.54 0.43
N PRO A 25 -12.11 -7.22 0.19
CA PRO A 25 -12.08 -6.69 -1.17
C PRO A 25 -10.77 -7.10 -1.86
N ALA A 26 -10.88 -7.68 -3.05
CA ALA A 26 -9.72 -8.07 -3.83
C ALA A 26 -8.94 -6.81 -4.25
N VAL A 27 -7.71 -6.69 -3.76
CA VAL A 27 -6.74 -5.71 -4.26
C VAL A 27 -6.08 -6.27 -5.52
N ASN A 28 -6.81 -6.23 -6.62
CA ASN A 28 -6.25 -6.63 -7.91
C ASN A 28 -5.27 -5.56 -8.35
N SER A 29 -3.98 -5.92 -8.44
CA SER A 29 -3.02 -5.11 -9.17
C SER A 29 -3.44 -5.02 -10.63
N LEU A 30 -3.14 -3.90 -11.28
CA LEU A 30 -3.40 -3.74 -12.72
C LEU A 30 -2.64 -4.85 -13.48
N PRO A 31 -3.28 -5.62 -14.39
CA PRO A 31 -2.66 -6.78 -15.06
C PRO A 31 -1.37 -6.45 -15.82
N THR A 32 -1.20 -5.20 -16.22
CA THR A 32 -0.01 -4.68 -16.91
C THR A 32 1.07 -4.17 -15.96
N GLY A 33 0.87 -4.29 -14.65
CA GLY A 33 1.69 -3.64 -13.63
C GLY A 33 1.57 -2.11 -13.68
N VAL A 34 2.37 -1.44 -12.86
CA VAL A 34 2.59 -0.01 -12.97
C VAL A 34 3.51 0.24 -14.18
N ASN A 35 3.05 1.01 -15.16
CA ASN A 35 3.85 1.28 -16.35
C ASN A 35 5.11 2.07 -15.97
N TYR A 36 6.29 1.48 -16.20
CA TYR A 36 7.58 2.08 -15.86
C TYR A 36 7.78 3.46 -16.50
N ASP A 37 7.32 3.64 -17.73
CA ASP A 37 7.44 4.91 -18.46
C ASP A 37 6.65 6.03 -17.78
N GLN A 38 5.46 5.70 -17.26
CA GLN A 38 4.60 6.64 -16.55
C GLN A 38 5.18 7.02 -15.17
N ILE A 39 5.78 6.05 -14.45
CA ILE A 39 6.42 6.31 -13.15
C ILE A 39 7.74 7.07 -13.34
N SER A 40 8.54 6.74 -14.34
CA SER A 40 9.84 7.36 -14.57
C SER A 40 9.71 8.84 -14.94
N ALA A 41 8.61 9.23 -15.61
CA ALA A 41 8.37 10.61 -15.99
C ALA A 41 7.59 11.42 -14.94
N GLY A 42 6.66 10.79 -14.21
CA GLY A 42 5.70 11.51 -13.34
C GLY A 42 5.50 10.94 -11.94
N GLY A 43 6.24 9.88 -11.56
CA GLY A 43 6.04 9.17 -10.30
C GLY A 43 4.73 8.36 -10.26
N CYS A 44 4.45 7.74 -9.12
CA CYS A 44 3.17 7.06 -8.89
C CYS A 44 2.08 8.10 -8.62
N ASN A 45 1.21 8.34 -9.60
CA ASN A 45 0.06 9.21 -9.44
C ASN A 45 -1.20 8.41 -9.08
N CYS A 46 -1.82 8.75 -7.95
CA CYS A 46 -3.12 8.24 -7.58
C CYS A 46 -4.17 9.04 -8.37
N HIS A 47 -4.71 8.45 -9.44
CA HIS A 47 -5.57 9.06 -10.47
C HIS A 47 -4.82 9.82 -11.57
N ALA A 48 -5.45 9.96 -12.75
CA ALA A 48 -4.98 10.77 -13.89
C ALA A 48 -5.05 12.27 -13.55
N ALA A 49 -4.41 12.65 -12.45
CA ALA A 49 -4.35 14.00 -11.94
C ALA A 49 -3.75 14.86 -13.04
N ALA A 50 -4.60 15.67 -13.69
CA ALA A 50 -4.11 16.76 -14.51
C ALA A 50 -3.29 17.65 -13.56
N PRO A 51 -1.98 17.84 -13.81
CA PRO A 51 -1.15 18.65 -12.94
C PRO A 51 -1.79 20.05 -12.87
N ASN A 52 -2.22 20.44 -11.69
CA ASN A 52 -2.70 21.80 -11.47
C ASN A 52 -1.48 22.67 -11.20
N ALA A 53 -1.14 23.54 -12.14
CA ALA A 53 -0.02 24.47 -12.00
C ALA A 53 -0.15 25.43 -10.81
N ALA A 54 -1.33 25.52 -10.19
CA ALA A 54 -1.56 26.27 -8.96
C ALA A 54 -1.12 25.55 -7.69
N VAL A 55 -0.69 24.27 -7.76
CA VAL A 55 -0.17 23.53 -6.60
C VAL A 55 1.31 23.25 -6.82
N MET A 56 2.17 23.92 -6.08
CA MET A 56 3.60 23.59 -6.02
C MET A 56 3.90 22.74 -4.80
N VAL A 57 4.60 21.63 -5.01
CA VAL A 57 5.08 20.74 -3.94
C VAL A 57 6.57 21.00 -3.73
N THR A 58 6.97 21.28 -2.49
CA THR A 58 8.38 21.38 -2.11
C THR A 58 8.73 20.30 -1.09
N LEU A 59 9.95 19.76 -1.21
CA LEU A 59 10.49 18.73 -0.32
C LEU A 59 11.81 19.24 0.26
N ASP A 60 11.86 19.31 1.58
CA ASP A 60 13.01 19.80 2.35
C ASP A 60 13.43 18.78 3.44
N GLY A 61 14.65 18.94 3.94
CA GLY A 61 15.19 18.14 5.05
C GLY A 61 15.94 16.86 4.65
N LEU A 62 16.17 16.65 3.34
CA LEU A 62 17.00 15.56 2.84
C LEU A 62 18.48 15.98 2.74
N PRO A 63 19.43 15.16 3.21
CA PRO A 63 20.85 15.41 3.02
C PRO A 63 21.30 15.09 1.58
N GLU A 64 22.47 15.60 1.21
CA GLU A 64 23.07 15.37 -0.12
C GLU A 64 23.53 13.91 -0.30
N GLU A 65 23.93 13.26 0.79
CA GLU A 65 24.32 11.85 0.84
C GLU A 65 23.49 11.09 1.89
N TYR A 66 23.06 9.87 1.54
CA TYR A 66 22.22 9.03 2.41
C TYR A 66 23.03 7.95 3.10
N ASN A 67 22.78 7.76 4.39
CA ASN A 67 23.28 6.61 5.12
C ASN A 67 22.19 5.56 5.30
N MET A 68 22.59 4.30 5.20
CA MET A 68 21.73 3.16 5.52
C MET A 68 21.42 3.17 7.03
N SER A 69 20.21 2.72 7.38
CA SER A 69 19.74 2.62 8.77
C SER A 69 19.56 3.94 9.52
N GLU A 70 19.55 5.09 8.83
CA GLU A 70 19.15 6.37 9.41
C GLU A 70 17.70 6.75 9.06
N THR A 71 17.07 7.47 9.98
CA THR A 71 15.74 8.04 9.80
C THR A 71 15.87 9.54 9.56
N TYR A 72 15.43 10.00 8.39
CA TYR A 72 15.44 11.42 8.04
C TYR A 72 14.07 12.05 8.26
N GLN A 73 14.04 13.22 8.89
CA GLN A 73 12.84 14.04 8.94
C GLN A 73 12.73 14.87 7.68
N VAL A 74 11.68 14.61 6.91
CA VAL A 74 11.36 15.35 5.70
C VAL A 74 10.15 16.24 5.91
N THR A 75 10.24 17.44 5.34
CA THR A 75 9.12 18.39 5.32
C THR A 75 8.57 18.45 3.91
N ILE A 76 7.26 18.19 3.78
CA ILE A 76 6.54 18.29 2.52
C ILE A 76 5.58 19.47 2.65
N SER A 77 5.70 20.45 1.75
CA SER A 77 4.85 21.64 1.73
C SER A 77 4.12 21.79 0.39
N PHE A 78 2.94 22.42 0.45
CA PHE A 78 2.08 22.67 -0.70
C PHE A 78 1.67 24.16 -0.70
N THR A 79 1.76 24.84 -1.84
CA THR A 79 1.25 26.20 -2.05
C THR A 79 0.33 26.25 -3.24
#